data_AF-A0A970JDR7-F1
#
_entry.id   AF-A0A970JDR7-F1
#
_cell.length_a   1.000
_cell.length_b   1.000
_cell.length_c   1.000
_cell.angle_alpha   90.00
_cell.angle_beta   90.00
_cell.angle_gamma   90.00
#
_symmetry.space_group_name_H-M   'P 1'
#
loop_
_entity.id
_entity.type
_entity.pdbx_description
1 polymer ?
#
loop_
_entity_poly.entity_id
_entity_poly.type
_entity_poly.pdbx_seq_one_letter_code
_entity_poly.pdbx_strand_id
1 'polypeptide(L)'
;MVVHNFKVDSEVKQEFLSNKPKNTAKSYGYVLKKVDGHEKLIGVPVYNMTIPQLKEMFFMQFKNPTLNDVSKNASIIRTYIDFCIEKNIVMHYENRMRLLAGKNLKEFVSKFEKENRYIPLEKLRFYQSKLYNAQDVAILEAFYNGIRGRAEEEHSM
;
A
#
# COMPACT_ATOMS: atom_id res chain seq x y z
N MET A 1 18.09 3.22 9.93
CA MET A 1 16.65 3.24 10.26
C MET A 1 15.89 3.83 9.08
N VAL A 2 14.73 3.29 8.70
CA VAL A 2 13.87 3.92 7.68
C VAL A 2 13.00 4.93 8.41
N VAL A 3 13.37 6.21 8.34
CA VAL A 3 12.62 7.29 9.01
C VAL A 3 11.49 7.74 8.09
N HIS A 4 10.27 7.33 8.41
CA HIS A 4 9.05 7.84 7.77
C HIS A 4 8.54 9.08 8.51
N ASN A 5 8.34 10.20 7.82
CA ASN A 5 7.74 11.38 8.44
C ASN A 5 6.22 11.20 8.56
N PHE A 6 5.72 10.90 9.76
CA PHE A 6 4.30 10.78 10.10
C PHE A 6 3.81 12.03 10.81
N LYS A 7 2.54 12.40 10.59
CA LYS A 7 1.92 13.61 11.16
C LYS A 7 1.09 13.32 12.40
N VAL A 8 0.52 12.12 12.51
CA VAL A 8 -0.30 11.68 13.64
C VAL A 8 0.45 10.58 14.39
N ASP A 9 0.59 10.69 15.71
CA ASP A 9 1.22 9.70 16.60
C ASP A 9 2.53 9.11 16.04
N SER A 10 3.41 10.00 15.56
CA SER A 10 4.64 9.62 14.86
C SER A 10 5.51 8.70 15.69
N GLU A 11 5.62 8.95 17.00
CA GLU A 11 6.41 8.15 17.92
C GLU A 11 5.94 6.70 17.98
N VAL A 12 4.63 6.48 18.12
CA VAL A 12 4.02 5.13 18.20
C VAL A 12 4.25 4.36 16.89
N LYS A 13 4.07 5.03 15.75
CA LYS A 13 4.33 4.43 14.43
C LYS A 13 5.81 4.11 14.21
N GLN A 14 6.71 5.01 14.61
CA GLN A 14 8.15 4.78 14.51
C GLN A 14 8.58 3.61 15.37
N GLU A 15 8.07 3.52 16.60
CA GLU A 15 8.35 2.42 17.49
C GLU A 15 7.87 1.09 16.91
N PHE A 16 6.64 1.03 16.41
CA PHE A 16 6.11 -0.15 15.72
C PHE A 16 7.01 -0.62 14.57
N LEU A 17 7.51 0.32 13.76
CA LEU A 17 8.35 0.01 12.60
C LEU A 17 9.78 -0.38 13.00
N SER A 18 10.29 0.17 14.11
CA SER A 18 11.63 -0.15 14.62
C SER A 18 11.76 -1.61 15.06
N ASN A 19 10.65 -2.21 15.50
CA ASN A 19 10.56 -3.61 15.93
C ASN A 19 10.42 -4.61 14.76
N LYS A 20 10.59 -4.18 13.50
CA LYS A 20 10.43 -5.03 12.31
C LYS A 20 11.72 -5.11 11.48
N PRO A 21 11.95 -6.21 10.74
CA PRO A 21 13.04 -6.30 9.76
C PRO A 21 12.97 -5.17 8.72
N LYS A 22 14.12 -4.67 8.24
CA LYS A 22 14.21 -3.49 7.37
C LYS A 22 13.23 -3.49 6.18
N ASN A 23 13.12 -4.61 5.46
CA ASN A 23 12.24 -4.73 4.28
C ASN A 23 10.75 -4.73 4.66
N THR A 24 10.41 -5.35 5.79
CA THR A 24 9.05 -5.36 6.35
C THR A 24 8.68 -3.97 6.87
N ALA A 25 9.58 -3.31 7.60
CA ALA A 25 9.40 -1.96 8.11
C ALA A 25 9.14 -0.97 6.96
N LYS A 26 9.90 -1.06 5.86
CA LYS A 26 9.68 -0.25 4.65
C LYS A 26 8.27 -0.48 4.08
N SER A 27 7.88 -1.74 3.89
CA SER A 27 6.56 -2.08 3.35
C SER A 27 5.41 -1.60 4.26
N TYR A 28 5.54 -1.80 5.57
CA TYR A 28 4.55 -1.40 6.56
C TYR A 28 4.45 0.13 6.65
N GLY A 29 5.59 0.82 6.62
CA GLY A 29 5.66 2.28 6.63
C GLY A 29 4.95 2.93 5.46
N TYR A 30 5.00 2.35 4.25
CA TYR A 30 4.21 2.85 3.11
C TYR A 30 2.70 2.78 3.36
N VAL A 31 2.21 1.70 3.96
CA VAL A 31 0.79 1.54 4.29
C VAL A 31 0.38 2.53 5.38
N LEU A 32 1.17 2.61 6.46
CA LEU A 32 0.90 3.55 7.55
C LEU A 32 0.97 5.01 7.10
N LYS A 33 1.79 5.35 6.10
CA LYS A 33 1.85 6.71 5.55
C LYS A 33 0.58 7.09 4.79
N LYS A 34 -0.07 6.12 4.12
CA LYS A 34 -1.38 6.34 3.49
C LYS A 34 -2.48 6.53 4.54
N VAL A 35 -2.43 5.72 5.60
CA VAL A 35 -3.33 5.84 6.76
C VAL A 35 -3.17 7.21 7.44
N ASP A 36 -1.94 7.67 7.65
CA ASP A 36 -1.60 8.98 8.22
C ASP A 36 -2.25 10.15 7.46
N GLY A 37 -2.37 10.02 6.14
CA GLY A 37 -3.09 10.98 5.30
C GLY A 37 -4.58 11.08 5.67
N HIS A 38 -5.24 9.96 5.97
CA HIS A 38 -6.65 9.95 6.38
C HIS A 38 -6.84 10.30 7.85
N GLU A 39 -5.97 9.83 8.74
CA GLU A 39 -5.98 10.23 10.16
C GLU A 39 -5.89 11.74 10.30
N LYS A 40 -5.05 12.40 9.50
CA LYS A 40 -4.99 13.87 9.46
C LYS A 40 -6.30 14.49 9.00
N LEU A 41 -6.98 13.89 8.03
CA LEU A 41 -8.20 14.43 7.44
C LEU A 41 -9.37 14.41 8.43
N ILE A 42 -9.53 13.31 9.18
CA ILE A 42 -10.64 13.15 10.14
C ILE A 42 -10.26 13.50 11.58
N GLY A 43 -8.98 13.69 11.89
CA GLY A 43 -8.48 14.03 13.22
C GLY A 43 -8.54 12.87 14.23
N VAL A 44 -8.71 11.63 13.76
CA VAL A 44 -8.84 10.43 14.62
C VAL A 44 -7.75 9.43 14.25
N PRO A 45 -6.97 8.91 15.20
CA PRO A 45 -6.00 7.84 14.95
C PRO A 45 -6.68 6.54 14.51
N VAL A 46 -6.03 5.78 13.63
CA VAL A 46 -6.57 4.55 13.02
C VAL A 46 -6.99 3.50 14.03
N TYR A 47 -6.29 3.43 15.16
CA TYR A 47 -6.60 2.48 16.23
C TYR A 47 -7.87 2.84 17.03
N ASN A 48 -8.36 4.08 16.93
CA ASN A 48 -9.60 4.55 17.57
C ASN A 48 -10.75 4.77 16.57
N MET A 49 -10.53 4.51 15.28
CA MET A 49 -11.57 4.67 14.25
C MET A 49 -12.75 3.70 14.46
N THR A 50 -13.94 4.15 14.08
CA THR A 50 -15.15 3.31 13.99
C THR A 50 -15.12 2.47 12.70
N ILE A 51 -15.96 1.43 12.62
CA ILE A 51 -16.05 0.60 11.41
C ILE A 51 -16.35 1.43 10.14
N PRO A 52 -17.30 2.38 10.14
CA PRO A 52 -17.54 3.23 8.97
C PRO A 52 -16.31 4.05 8.55
N GLN A 53 -15.59 4.65 9.51
CA GLN A 53 -14.36 5.39 9.25
C GLN A 53 -13.25 4.50 8.67
N LEU A 54 -13.10 3.28 9.20
CA LEU A 54 -12.16 2.32 8.63
C LEU A 54 -12.53 1.95 7.19
N LYS A 55 -13.82 1.74 6.88
CA LYS A 55 -14.26 1.50 5.50
C LYS A 55 -13.94 2.68 4.59
N GLU A 56 -14.27 3.90 5.02
CA GLU A 56 -14.00 5.14 4.29
C GLU A 56 -12.50 5.32 4.01
N MET A 57 -11.65 5.12 5.02
CA MET A 57 -10.20 5.12 4.88
C MET A 57 -9.74 4.16 3.78
N PHE A 58 -10.28 2.93 3.76
CA PHE A 58 -9.93 1.94 2.75
C PHE A 58 -10.29 2.40 1.33
N PHE A 59 -11.50 2.95 1.14
CA PHE A 59 -11.95 3.45 -0.15
C PHE A 59 -11.16 4.67 -0.63
N MET A 60 -10.82 5.59 0.27
CA MET A 60 -10.16 6.85 -0.11
C MET A 60 -8.65 6.70 -0.31
N GLN A 61 -7.97 5.94 0.54
CA GLN A 61 -6.50 5.90 0.56
C GLN A 61 -5.92 4.75 -0.26
N PHE A 62 -6.66 3.67 -0.46
CA PHE A 62 -6.14 2.46 -1.06
C PHE A 62 -6.81 2.13 -2.39
N LYS A 63 -6.08 2.41 -3.46
CA LYS A 63 -6.43 2.01 -4.82
C LYS A 63 -5.97 0.57 -5.10
N ASN A 64 -6.59 -0.41 -4.44
CA ASN A 64 -6.16 -1.82 -4.50
C ASN A 64 -6.77 -2.54 -5.72
N PRO A 65 -5.97 -3.01 -6.69
CA PRO A 65 -6.49 -3.72 -7.88
C PRO A 65 -6.85 -5.19 -7.61
N THR A 66 -6.31 -5.82 -6.55
CA THR A 66 -6.64 -7.21 -6.20
C THR A 66 -7.00 -7.40 -4.74
N LEU A 67 -7.71 -8.50 -4.46
CA LEU A 67 -8.03 -8.91 -3.09
C LEU A 67 -6.77 -9.13 -2.25
N ASN A 68 -5.70 -9.68 -2.84
CA ASN A 68 -4.43 -9.87 -2.13
C ASN A 68 -3.82 -8.53 -1.68
N ASP A 69 -3.91 -7.48 -2.50
CA ASP A 69 -3.44 -6.14 -2.14
C ASP A 69 -4.26 -5.58 -0.97
N VAL A 70 -5.59 -5.73 -1.03
CA VAL A 70 -6.49 -5.35 0.08
C VAL A 70 -6.13 -6.11 1.35
N SER A 71 -6.02 -7.45 1.28
CA SER A 71 -5.73 -8.31 2.42
C SER A 71 -4.38 -8.00 3.04
N LYS A 72 -3.35 -7.73 2.23
CA LYS A 72 -2.04 -7.32 2.71
C LYS A 72 -2.12 -6.01 3.50
N ASN A 73 -2.77 -5.00 2.95
CA ASN A 73 -2.91 -3.69 3.60
C ASN A 73 -3.74 -3.79 4.89
N ALA A 74 -4.85 -4.53 4.86
CA ALA A 74 -5.68 -4.80 6.03
C ALA A 74 -4.94 -5.57 7.12
N SER A 75 -4.12 -6.55 6.76
CA SER A 75 -3.30 -7.28 7.72
C SER A 75 -2.28 -6.36 8.41
N ILE A 76 -1.62 -5.47 7.66
CA ILE A 76 -0.64 -4.54 8.22
C ILE A 76 -1.29 -3.60 9.23
N ILE A 77 -2.45 -3.02 8.87
CA ILE A 77 -3.20 -2.12 9.75
C ILE A 77 -3.68 -2.89 10.98
N ARG A 78 -4.17 -4.12 10.82
CA ARG A 78 -4.57 -4.97 11.94
C ARG A 78 -3.43 -5.21 12.92
N THR A 79 -2.25 -5.59 12.43
CA THR A 79 -1.05 -5.79 13.27
C THR A 79 -0.64 -4.51 13.97
N TYR A 80 -0.77 -3.35 13.33
CA TYR A 80 -0.49 -2.06 13.98
C TYR A 80 -1.48 -1.77 15.11
N ILE A 81 -2.79 -1.98 14.89
CA ILE A 81 -3.80 -1.79 15.93
C ILE A 81 -3.59 -2.76 17.09
N ASP A 82 -3.25 -4.03 16.81
CA ASP A 82 -2.93 -5.01 17.85
C ASP A 82 -1.75 -4.53 18.72
N PHE A 83 -0.70 -3.98 18.10
CA PHE A 83 0.42 -3.36 18.83
C PHE A 83 -0.01 -2.16 19.69
N CYS A 84 -0.91 -1.30 19.20
CA CYS A 84 -1.44 -0.19 19.99
C CYS A 84 -2.29 -0.68 21.18
N ILE A 85 -3.01 -1.79 21.03
CA ILE A 85 -3.78 -2.43 22.12
C ILE A 85 -2.83 -2.99 23.17
N GLU A 86 -1.76 -3.69 22.76
CA GLU A 86 -0.72 -4.20 23.66
C GLU A 86 -0.05 -3.09 24.50
N LYS A 87 0.03 -1.87 23.94
CA LYS A 87 0.52 -0.67 24.63
C LYS A 87 -0.52 0.03 25.51
N ASN A 88 -1.76 -0.46 25.59
CA ASN A 88 -2.88 0.14 26.32
C ASN A 88 -3.22 1.58 25.86
N ILE A 89 -2.99 1.91 24.58
CA ILE A 89 -3.29 3.24 24.01
C ILE A 89 -4.72 3.29 23.45
N VAL A 90 -5.30 2.13 23.13
CA VAL A 90 -6.63 2.01 22.51
C VAL A 90 -7.72 2.02 23.58
N MET A 91 -8.59 3.03 23.57
CA MET A 91 -9.59 3.25 24.62
C MET A 91 -10.59 2.09 24.78
N HIS A 92 -10.93 1.43 23.68
CA HIS A 92 -11.92 0.35 23.66
C HIS A 92 -11.30 -1.06 23.69
N TYR A 93 -9.97 -1.18 23.77
CA TYR A 93 -9.24 -2.48 23.84
C TYR A 93 -9.62 -3.50 22.75
N GLU A 94 -10.19 -3.05 21.64
CA GLU A 94 -10.73 -3.92 20.59
C GLU A 94 -10.12 -3.58 19.23
N ASN A 95 -9.75 -4.59 18.47
CA ASN A 95 -9.32 -4.41 17.09
C ASN A 95 -10.51 -4.49 16.12
N ARG A 96 -11.16 -3.34 15.89
CA ARG A 96 -12.32 -3.21 14.98
C ARG A 96 -12.01 -3.59 13.52
N MET A 97 -10.74 -3.57 13.10
CA MET A 97 -10.32 -4.07 11.79
C MET A 97 -10.48 -5.60 11.63
N ARG A 98 -10.67 -6.35 12.73
CA ARG A 98 -10.98 -7.79 12.65
C ARG A 98 -12.39 -8.04 12.13
N LEU A 99 -13.32 -7.10 12.31
CA LEU A 99 -14.69 -7.17 11.78
C LEU A 99 -14.74 -6.94 10.26
N LEU A 100 -13.72 -6.27 9.72
CA LEU A 100 -13.47 -6.14 8.29
C LEU A 100 -12.61 -7.33 7.82
N ALA A 101 -13.22 -8.50 7.67
CA ALA A 101 -12.54 -9.72 7.23
C ALA A 101 -13.31 -10.47 6.13
N GLY A 102 -12.58 -11.31 5.39
CA GLY A 102 -13.16 -12.25 4.44
C GLY A 102 -13.92 -11.57 3.30
N LYS A 103 -15.23 -11.88 3.18
CA LYS A 103 -16.09 -11.40 2.08
C LYS A 103 -16.20 -9.88 2.04
N ASN A 104 -16.15 -9.21 3.18
CA ASN A 104 -16.24 -7.75 3.29
C ASN A 104 -15.03 -7.05 2.65
N LEU A 105 -13.88 -7.74 2.52
CA LEU A 105 -12.70 -7.15 1.89
C LEU A 105 -12.81 -7.04 0.37
N LYS A 106 -13.69 -7.84 -0.26
CA LYS A 106 -13.90 -7.78 -1.72
C LYS A 106 -14.49 -6.43 -2.16
N GLU A 107 -15.20 -5.75 -1.27
CA GLU A 107 -15.79 -4.43 -1.52
C GLU A 107 -14.71 -3.37 -1.80
N PHE A 108 -13.52 -3.52 -1.22
CA PHE A 108 -12.42 -2.56 -1.37
C PHE A 108 -11.51 -2.82 -2.58
N VAL A 109 -11.87 -3.77 -3.45
CA VAL A 109 -11.15 -3.99 -4.71
C VAL A 109 -11.61 -2.95 -5.71
N SER A 110 -10.70 -2.07 -6.13
CA SER A 110 -10.98 -1.05 -7.13
C SER A 110 -11.12 -1.69 -8.51
N LYS A 111 -12.34 -1.64 -9.07
CA LYS A 111 -12.63 -2.10 -10.44
C LYS A 111 -11.82 -1.31 -11.47
N PHE A 112 -11.74 0.01 -11.29
CA PHE A 112 -10.97 0.89 -12.17
C PHE A 112 -9.50 0.51 -12.23
N GLU A 113 -8.86 0.28 -11.08
CA GLU A 113 -7.44 -0.10 -11.04
C GLU A 113 -7.21 -1.51 -11.56
N LYS A 114 -8.19 -2.42 -11.37
CA LYS A 114 -8.13 -3.77 -11.91
C LYS A 114 -8.14 -3.75 -13.44
N GLU A 115 -9.01 -2.95 -14.05
CA GLU A 115 -9.14 -2.79 -15.51
C GLU A 115 -7.94 -2.07 -16.12
N ASN A 116 -7.38 -1.08 -15.42
CA ASN A 116 -6.24 -0.28 -15.89
C ASN A 116 -4.87 -0.81 -15.42
N ARG A 117 -4.82 -2.02 -14.85
CA ARG A 117 -3.58 -2.61 -14.33
C ARG A 117 -2.54 -2.83 -15.44
N TYR A 118 -3.00 -3.15 -16.65
CA TYR A 118 -2.14 -3.47 -17.78
C TYR A 118 -2.29 -2.42 -18.89
N ILE A 119 -1.20 -2.16 -19.60
CA ILE A 119 -1.21 -1.29 -20.78
C ILE A 119 -1.79 -2.11 -21.93
N PRO A 120 -2.86 -1.66 -22.61
CA PRO A 120 -3.35 -2.31 -23.82
C PRO A 120 -2.39 -2.05 -24.99
N LEU A 121 -2.37 -2.97 -25.96
CA LEU A 121 -1.49 -2.88 -27.13
C LEU A 121 -1.58 -1.54 -27.87
N GLU A 122 -2.77 -0.98 -28.01
CA GLU A 122 -2.99 0.31 -28.66
C GLU A 122 -2.24 1.45 -27.97
N LYS A 123 -2.22 1.43 -26.63
CA LYS A 123 -1.52 2.42 -25.81
C LYS A 123 0.00 2.24 -25.88
N LEU A 124 0.48 0.99 -26.00
CA LEU A 124 1.88 0.71 -26.31
C LEU A 124 2.29 1.31 -27.66
N ARG A 125 1.50 1.06 -28.72
CA ARG A 125 1.74 1.59 -30.07
C ARG A 125 1.72 3.12 -30.08
N PHE A 126 0.80 3.74 -29.34
CA PHE A 126 0.80 5.18 -29.13
C PHE A 126 2.11 5.68 -28.50
N TYR A 127 2.60 5.05 -27.42
CA TYR A 127 3.88 5.43 -26.83
C TYR A 127 5.05 5.25 -27.78
N GLN A 128 5.09 4.15 -28.53
CA GLN A 128 6.13 3.89 -29.53
C GLN A 128 6.15 4.95 -30.63
N SER A 129 4.98 5.46 -31.06
CA SER A 129 4.89 6.55 -32.05
C SER A 129 5.50 7.89 -31.59
N LYS A 130 5.77 8.05 -30.28
CA LYS A 130 6.41 9.24 -29.71
C LYS A 130 7.93 9.09 -29.57
N LEU A 131 8.46 7.89 -29.82
CA LEU A 131 9.87 7.59 -29.74
C LEU A 131 10.51 7.74 -31.10
N TYR A 132 11.66 8.40 -31.15
CA TYR A 132 12.43 8.60 -32.39
C TYR A 132 13.41 7.46 -32.64
N ASN A 133 13.92 6.82 -31.58
CA ASN A 133 14.93 5.76 -31.67
C ASN A 133 14.28 4.38 -31.73
N ALA A 134 14.69 3.56 -32.71
CA ALA A 134 14.24 2.18 -32.84
C ALA A 134 14.63 1.29 -31.65
N GLN A 135 15.73 1.60 -30.95
CA GLN A 135 16.14 0.86 -29.76
C GLN A 135 15.12 1.04 -28.61
N ASP A 136 14.65 2.26 -28.37
CA ASP A 136 13.66 2.55 -27.34
C ASP A 136 12.32 1.88 -27.64
N VAL A 137 11.93 1.88 -28.93
CA VAL A 137 10.75 1.16 -29.41
C VAL A 137 10.86 -0.34 -29.14
N ALA A 138 12.02 -0.93 -29.44
CA ALA A 138 12.30 -2.34 -29.22
C ALA A 138 12.33 -2.70 -27.72
N ILE A 139 12.86 -1.82 -26.86
CA ILE A 139 12.85 -2.01 -25.40
C ILE A 139 11.42 -2.04 -24.87
N LEU A 140 10.55 -1.12 -25.31
CA LEU A 140 9.14 -1.13 -24.91
C LEU A 140 8.42 -2.39 -25.39
N GLU A 141 8.69 -2.85 -26.62
CA GLU A 141 8.12 -4.08 -27.16
C GLU A 141 8.59 -5.32 -26.37
N ALA A 142 9.87 -5.36 -26.01
CA ALA A 142 10.45 -6.45 -25.21
C ALA A 142 9.76 -6.55 -23.84
N PHE A 143 9.62 -5.44 -23.12
CA PHE A 143 8.92 -5.42 -21.83
C PHE A 143 7.46 -5.86 -21.94
N TYR A 144 6.74 -5.43 -22.98
CA TYR A 144 5.35 -5.82 -23.21
C TYR A 144 5.20 -7.33 -23.44
N ASN A 145 6.14 -7.93 -24.18
CA ASN A 145 6.19 -9.37 -24.44
C ASN A 145 6.80 -10.19 -23.29
N GLY A 146 7.11 -9.55 -22.15
CA GLY A 146 7.67 -10.24 -20.98
C GLY A 146 9.15 -10.61 -21.12
N ILE A 147 9.83 -10.12 -22.14
CA ILE A 147 11.27 -10.28 -22.33
C ILE A 147 11.97 -9.34 -21.33
N ARG A 148 12.61 -9.93 -20.31
CA ARG A 148 13.39 -9.19 -19.32
C ARG A 148 14.87 -9.46 -19.53
N GLY A 149 15.69 -8.42 -19.35
CA GLY A 149 17.14 -8.58 -19.30
C GLY A 149 17.54 -9.47 -18.11
N ARG A 150 18.75 -10.05 -18.18
CA ARG A 150 19.39 -10.60 -16.98
C ARG A 150 19.70 -9.42 -16.07
N ALA A 151 19.18 -9.45 -14.84
CA ALA A 151 19.64 -8.52 -13.82
C ALA A 151 21.09 -8.88 -13.51
N GLU A 152 22.05 -8.09 -14.00
CA GLU A 152 23.37 -8.11 -13.39
C GLU A 152 23.20 -7.62 -11.96
N GLU A 153 23.69 -8.38 -10.98
CA GLU A 153 23.85 -7.88 -9.62
C GLU A 153 24.68 -6.61 -9.73
N GLU A 154 24.09 -5.45 -9.39
CA GLU A 154 24.79 -4.18 -9.32
C GLU A 154 26.09 -4.40 -8.55
N HIS A 155 27.21 -4.19 -9.26
CA HIS A 155 28.53 -4.12 -8.66
C HIS A 155 28.47 -3.15 -7.49
N SER A 156 28.57 -3.70 -6.29
CA SER A 156 28.84 -2.94 -5.08
C SER A 156 30.22 -2.31 -5.23
N MET A 157 30.25 -1.03 -5.59
CA MET A 157 31.37 -0.12 -5.32
C MET A 157 30.89 0.96 -4.35
#